data_AF-A0A1G7GCM9-F1
#
_entry.id   AF-A0A1G7GCM9-F1
#
_cell.length_a   1.000
_cell.length_b   1.000
_cell.length_c   1.000
_cell.angle_alpha   90.00
_cell.angle_beta   90.00
_cell.angle_gamma   90.00
#
_symmetry.space_group_name_H-M   'P 1'
#
loop_
_entity.id
_entity.type
_entity.pdbx_description
1 polymer ?
#
loop_
_entity_poly.entity_id
_entity_poly.type
_entity_poly.pdbx_seq_one_letter_code
_entity_poly.pdbx_strand_id
1 'polypeptide(L)'
;MRISFLCILACLVSYFGFSQVGINTISPKDGVMLDINSSDSGMLIPRVALTGDNSLSAINLTGTTLEKSTLIYNTATVTGTNAVTPGFYYWNGVDKWIGLENDWKLKGNSISSGDFLGTTNSQALVVKTNNSTKFTIPSGASSQTKILSEGLGSESAPVYSFTNSSNSGMYMHNTTNLSLSSTGKRFFSYDSFGAGGGQVTVNPDGDPDMNFQVRADSGVIISTHPTRNNVEIGANNNPEYASLYLSKSNQGFLTNRMKINDLTSSSPIISTPVDGLMVWNTGPSSGSITEPEGLYFWQNSRWRKIYTHTEDLVPSSSGYDIGSSTNRYNTIYLQNVPDISSDRRLKSNIIPLVTGLSFISKMNPVSYFLNHETEEKTHYGFIAQEIQEILPEVVTTNDDGMLSMKYTELIPILTKGIKEQQVMINSQAEMIQKLEDRLNAMEAKLNQ
;
A
#
# COMPACT_ATOMS: atom_id res chain seq x y z
N MET A 1 -96.78 12.48 -84.68
CA MET A 1 -95.94 13.34 -83.82
C MET A 1 -95.05 12.42 -82.99
N ARG A 2 -93.93 11.91 -83.52
CA ARG A 2 -92.62 12.57 -83.72
C ARG A 2 -92.03 13.11 -82.41
N ILE A 3 -91.09 12.33 -81.85
CA ILE A 3 -89.75 12.76 -81.43
C ILE A 3 -89.75 14.15 -80.78
N SER A 4 -90.09 14.25 -79.51
CA SER A 4 -89.89 15.51 -78.76
C SER A 4 -89.56 15.33 -77.27
N PHE A 5 -89.47 14.10 -76.74
CA PHE A 5 -89.14 13.90 -75.32
C PHE A 5 -87.79 13.21 -75.06
N LEU A 6 -87.19 12.55 -76.06
CA LEU A 6 -85.92 11.83 -75.88
C LEU A 6 -84.67 12.73 -76.00
N CYS A 7 -84.79 13.92 -76.59
CA CYS A 7 -83.65 14.84 -76.76
C CYS A 7 -83.44 15.80 -75.59
N ILE A 8 -84.41 15.98 -74.68
CA ILE A 8 -84.28 16.91 -73.55
C ILE A 8 -83.66 16.24 -72.31
N LEU A 9 -83.79 14.91 -72.16
CA LEU A 9 -83.15 14.17 -71.08
C LEU A 9 -81.65 13.92 -71.30
N ALA A 10 -81.16 14.00 -72.55
CA ALA A 10 -79.76 13.81 -72.90
C ALA A 10 -78.88 15.07 -72.69
N CYS A 11 -79.48 16.24 -72.42
CA CYS A 11 -78.76 17.51 -72.24
C CYS A 11 -78.56 17.93 -70.78
N LEU A 12 -78.92 17.09 -69.80
CA LEU A 12 -78.84 17.41 -68.36
C LEU A 12 -77.81 16.58 -67.58
N VAL A 13 -76.97 15.80 -68.25
CA VAL A 13 -75.82 15.17 -67.59
C VAL A 13 -74.65 16.16 -67.59
N SER A 14 -74.63 17.06 -66.61
CA SER A 14 -73.44 17.82 -66.26
C SER A 14 -72.43 16.85 -65.65
N TYR A 15 -71.52 16.31 -66.47
CA TYR A 15 -70.36 15.56 -65.98
C TYR A 15 -69.42 16.56 -65.28
N PHE A 16 -69.45 16.60 -63.94
CA PHE A 16 -68.40 17.25 -63.17
C PHE A 16 -67.17 16.34 -63.14
N GLY A 17 -66.33 16.43 -64.17
CA GLY A 17 -65.01 15.82 -64.14
C GLY A 17 -64.04 16.70 -63.36
N PHE A 18 -63.63 16.29 -62.16
CA PHE A 18 -62.45 16.86 -61.52
C PHE A 18 -61.23 16.45 -62.36
N SER A 19 -60.70 17.34 -63.19
CA SER A 19 -59.51 17.03 -63.98
C SER A 19 -58.26 17.40 -63.20
N GLN A 20 -57.48 16.39 -62.84
CA GLN A 20 -56.05 16.53 -62.57
C GLN A 20 -55.35 17.21 -63.76
N VAL A 21 -54.39 18.09 -63.48
CA VAL A 21 -53.63 18.80 -64.51
C VAL A 21 -52.34 18.04 -64.77
N GLY A 22 -52.24 17.39 -65.94
CA GLY A 22 -50.99 16.86 -66.44
C GLY A 22 -50.26 17.89 -67.30
N ILE A 23 -49.00 18.19 -66.99
CA ILE A 23 -48.11 18.93 -67.86
C ILE A 23 -47.08 17.95 -68.41
N ASN A 24 -47.08 17.78 -69.73
CA ASN A 24 -46.22 16.82 -70.45
C ASN A 24 -46.46 15.34 -70.06
N THR A 25 -47.66 15.02 -69.57
CA THR A 25 -48.17 13.64 -69.37
C THR A 25 -49.69 13.60 -69.64
N ILE A 26 -50.16 12.53 -70.29
CA ILE A 26 -51.60 12.28 -70.52
C ILE A 26 -52.22 11.35 -69.48
N SER A 27 -51.39 10.77 -68.60
CA SER A 27 -51.82 9.92 -67.50
C SER A 27 -51.17 10.44 -66.21
N PRO A 28 -51.66 11.55 -65.65
CA PRO A 28 -51.18 12.05 -64.36
C PRO A 28 -51.32 10.95 -63.30
N LYS A 29 -50.32 10.83 -62.43
CA LYS A 29 -50.30 9.82 -61.36
C LYS A 29 -51.54 9.95 -60.46
N ASP A 30 -52.06 8.81 -60.00
CA ASP A 30 -53.19 8.78 -59.07
C ASP A 30 -52.81 9.51 -57.76
N GLY A 31 -53.72 10.31 -57.24
CA GLY A 31 -53.54 11.09 -56.00
C GLY A 31 -52.80 12.44 -56.13
N VAL A 32 -52.49 12.94 -57.34
CA VAL A 32 -51.92 14.29 -57.51
C VAL A 32 -52.82 15.22 -58.33
N MET A 33 -52.96 16.47 -57.88
CA MET A 33 -53.74 17.49 -58.59
C MET A 33 -52.95 18.14 -59.74
N LEU A 34 -51.62 18.13 -59.67
CA LEU A 34 -50.70 18.62 -60.69
C LEU A 34 -49.54 17.61 -60.86
N ASP A 35 -49.40 17.03 -62.05
CA ASP A 35 -48.29 16.13 -62.42
C ASP A 35 -47.49 16.76 -63.56
N ILE A 36 -46.20 17.03 -63.33
CA ILE A 36 -45.29 17.60 -64.32
C ILE A 36 -44.22 16.56 -64.62
N ASN A 37 -44.21 16.01 -65.83
CA ASN A 37 -43.26 14.97 -66.22
C ASN A 37 -42.18 15.52 -67.17
N SER A 38 -40.93 15.56 -66.73
CA SER A 38 -39.77 15.91 -67.56
C SER A 38 -38.51 15.21 -67.04
N SER A 39 -37.59 14.85 -67.94
CA SER A 39 -36.30 14.24 -67.60
C SER A 39 -35.17 15.26 -67.43
N ASP A 40 -35.36 16.50 -67.87
CA ASP A 40 -34.31 17.51 -67.99
C ASP A 40 -34.73 18.93 -67.59
N SER A 41 -36.03 19.16 -67.34
CA SER A 41 -36.60 20.46 -67.04
C SER A 41 -37.27 20.45 -65.68
N GLY A 42 -37.02 21.49 -64.88
CA GLY A 42 -37.63 21.68 -63.56
C GLY A 42 -38.82 22.65 -63.58
N MET A 43 -39.53 22.72 -62.45
CA MET A 43 -40.53 23.77 -62.20
C MET A 43 -39.87 24.95 -61.49
N LEU A 44 -40.00 26.15 -62.06
CA LEU A 44 -39.52 27.36 -61.40
C LEU A 44 -40.58 27.86 -60.39
N ILE A 45 -40.25 27.72 -59.10
CA ILE A 45 -41.06 28.26 -58.00
C ILE A 45 -40.92 29.80 -57.95
N PRO A 46 -41.99 30.55 -57.57
CA PRO A 46 -41.92 32.01 -57.43
C PRO A 46 -40.75 32.46 -56.56
N ARG A 47 -39.96 33.40 -57.07
CA ARG A 47 -38.81 33.98 -56.36
C ARG A 47 -39.23 35.26 -55.65
N VAL A 48 -39.05 35.29 -54.34
CA VAL A 48 -39.51 36.39 -53.49
C VAL A 48 -38.35 36.85 -52.61
N ALA A 49 -38.12 38.16 -52.51
CA ALA A 49 -37.14 38.70 -51.57
C ALA A 49 -37.82 38.94 -50.21
N LEU A 50 -37.77 37.95 -49.30
CA LEU A 50 -38.38 38.08 -47.98
C LEU A 50 -37.66 39.13 -47.12
N THR A 51 -38.41 39.83 -46.28
CA THR A 51 -37.89 40.82 -45.32
C THR A 51 -37.64 40.23 -43.92
N GLY A 52 -38.04 38.97 -43.70
CA GLY A 52 -37.85 38.19 -42.49
C GLY A 52 -38.68 36.91 -42.53
N ASP A 53 -38.38 35.94 -41.67
CA ASP A 53 -39.15 34.68 -41.59
C ASP A 53 -40.58 34.91 -41.11
N ASN A 54 -40.84 36.01 -40.41
CA ASN A 54 -42.12 36.34 -39.79
C ASN A 54 -42.95 37.38 -40.58
N SER A 55 -42.63 37.61 -41.86
CA SER A 55 -43.19 38.71 -42.64
C SER A 55 -43.86 38.25 -43.94
N LEU A 56 -45.06 38.76 -44.20
CA LEU A 56 -45.77 38.63 -45.47
C LEU A 56 -45.59 39.86 -46.38
N SER A 57 -44.82 40.88 -45.96
CA SER A 57 -44.73 42.16 -46.68
C SER A 57 -44.14 42.04 -48.10
N ALA A 58 -43.44 40.94 -48.38
CA ALA A 58 -42.86 40.65 -49.69
C ALA A 58 -43.85 39.94 -50.65
N ILE A 59 -45.06 39.60 -50.18
CA ILE A 59 -46.12 38.97 -50.97
C ILE A 59 -47.23 39.98 -51.24
N ASN A 60 -47.58 40.15 -52.50
CA ASN A 60 -48.75 40.96 -52.89
C ASN A 60 -50.02 40.16 -52.63
N LEU A 61 -50.63 40.40 -51.47
CA LEU A 61 -51.91 39.81 -51.10
C LEU A 61 -53.06 40.74 -51.49
N THR A 62 -54.12 40.18 -52.06
CA THR A 62 -55.40 40.88 -52.24
C THR A 62 -56.29 40.82 -50.98
N GLY A 63 -55.98 39.92 -50.04
CA GLY A 63 -56.60 39.78 -48.72
C GLY A 63 -55.58 39.91 -47.57
N THR A 64 -55.93 39.46 -46.36
CA THR A 64 -55.07 39.61 -45.17
C THR A 64 -54.31 38.34 -44.77
N THR A 65 -54.60 37.19 -45.37
CA THR A 65 -54.01 35.89 -45.01
C THR A 65 -53.44 35.18 -46.22
N LEU A 66 -52.27 34.56 -46.07
CA LEU A 66 -51.69 33.65 -47.06
C LEU A 66 -52.02 32.20 -46.70
N GLU A 67 -52.36 31.38 -47.69
CA GLU A 67 -52.69 29.97 -47.49
C GLU A 67 -51.48 29.16 -47.00
N LYS A 68 -51.74 28.25 -46.06
CA LYS A 68 -50.75 27.30 -45.55
C LYS A 68 -50.19 26.46 -46.71
N SER A 69 -48.90 26.15 -46.63
CA SER A 69 -48.17 25.37 -47.65
C SER A 69 -47.91 26.12 -48.96
N THR A 70 -48.13 27.44 -49.03
CA THR A 70 -47.63 28.25 -50.14
C THR A 70 -46.10 28.14 -50.20
N LEU A 71 -45.55 27.69 -51.35
CA LEU A 71 -44.12 27.47 -51.57
C LEU A 71 -43.51 28.61 -52.40
N ILE A 72 -42.40 29.15 -51.93
CA ILE A 72 -41.59 30.16 -52.62
C ILE A 72 -40.10 29.84 -52.54
N TYR A 73 -39.31 30.42 -53.43
CA TYR A 73 -37.86 30.47 -53.31
C TYR A 73 -37.45 31.87 -52.82
N ASN A 74 -36.95 31.97 -51.58
CA ASN A 74 -36.44 33.22 -51.05
C ASN A 74 -35.13 33.59 -51.73
N THR A 75 -34.95 34.85 -52.10
CA THR A 75 -33.70 35.36 -52.71
C THR A 75 -32.92 36.31 -51.80
N ALA A 76 -33.48 36.71 -50.66
CA ALA A 76 -32.86 37.68 -49.76
C ALA A 76 -32.11 37.01 -48.61
N THR A 77 -31.09 37.69 -48.08
CA THR A 77 -30.46 37.35 -46.80
C THR A 77 -30.86 38.40 -45.76
N VAL A 78 -31.51 37.97 -44.69
CA VAL A 78 -31.83 38.79 -43.52
C VAL A 78 -31.18 38.14 -42.31
N THR A 79 -30.50 38.91 -41.48
CA THR A 79 -29.82 38.44 -40.26
C THR A 79 -30.58 38.83 -38.99
N GLY A 80 -30.30 38.18 -37.86
CA GLY A 80 -30.97 38.45 -36.57
C GLY A 80 -32.08 37.46 -36.23
N THR A 81 -33.02 37.87 -35.36
CA THR A 81 -34.06 36.98 -34.80
C THR A 81 -34.98 36.34 -35.83
N ASN A 82 -35.23 37.03 -36.94
CA ASN A 82 -36.14 36.61 -38.01
C ASN A 82 -35.38 36.30 -39.31
N ALA A 83 -34.19 35.70 -39.17
CA ALA A 83 -33.28 35.49 -40.27
C ALA A 83 -33.87 34.60 -41.37
N VAL A 84 -33.61 34.99 -42.62
CA VAL A 84 -33.87 34.16 -43.81
C VAL A 84 -32.63 34.17 -44.68
N THR A 85 -32.38 33.07 -45.36
CA THR A 85 -31.30 32.92 -46.34
C THR A 85 -31.90 32.48 -47.68
N PRO A 86 -31.20 32.64 -48.81
CA PRO A 86 -31.70 32.15 -50.08
C PRO A 86 -31.98 30.64 -50.04
N GLY A 87 -33.18 30.23 -50.45
CA GLY A 87 -33.61 28.83 -50.36
C GLY A 87 -35.12 28.64 -50.49
N PHE A 88 -35.59 27.41 -50.41
CA PHE A 88 -37.03 27.10 -50.46
C PHE A 88 -37.70 27.30 -49.10
N TYR A 89 -38.83 28.02 -49.10
CA TYR A 89 -39.64 28.28 -47.92
C TYR A 89 -41.10 27.97 -48.18
N TYR A 90 -41.78 27.43 -47.17
CA TYR A 90 -43.24 27.33 -47.18
C TYR A 90 -43.86 28.12 -46.03
N TRP A 91 -45.07 28.64 -46.25
CA TRP A 91 -45.82 29.33 -45.22
C TRP A 91 -46.46 28.33 -44.23
N ASN A 92 -46.23 28.51 -42.92
CA ASN A 92 -46.81 27.63 -41.90
C ASN A 92 -48.34 27.79 -41.73
N GLY A 93 -48.93 28.81 -42.34
CA GLY A 93 -50.36 29.14 -42.25
C GLY A 93 -50.72 30.07 -41.09
N VAL A 94 -49.74 30.48 -40.29
CA VAL A 94 -49.95 31.23 -39.04
C VAL A 94 -49.16 32.54 -39.09
N ASP A 95 -47.83 32.45 -39.02
CA ASP A 95 -46.97 33.60 -38.74
C ASP A 95 -45.53 33.49 -39.27
N LYS A 96 -45.13 32.35 -39.86
CA LYS A 96 -43.74 32.12 -40.27
C LYS A 96 -43.57 31.38 -41.59
N TRP A 97 -42.54 31.80 -42.33
CA TRP A 97 -41.88 31.07 -43.39
C TRP A 97 -40.93 30.05 -42.81
N ILE A 98 -41.12 28.77 -43.15
CA ILE A 98 -40.28 27.68 -42.72
C ILE A 98 -39.38 27.27 -43.89
N GLY A 99 -38.07 27.43 -43.70
CA GLY A 99 -37.06 27.01 -44.67
C GLY A 99 -36.92 25.50 -44.69
N LEU A 100 -36.86 24.90 -45.88
CA LEU A 100 -36.75 23.45 -46.03
C LEU A 100 -35.35 22.89 -45.73
N GLU A 101 -34.35 23.74 -45.47
CA GLU A 101 -32.94 23.34 -45.35
C GLU A 101 -32.30 23.57 -43.96
N ASN A 102 -33.09 23.98 -42.96
CA ASN A 102 -32.57 24.41 -41.66
C ASN A 102 -32.42 23.29 -40.61
N ASP A 103 -32.53 22.02 -41.00
CA ASP A 103 -32.43 20.87 -40.10
C ASP A 103 -31.01 20.26 -40.04
N TRP A 104 -30.70 19.56 -38.94
CA TRP A 104 -29.49 18.74 -38.85
C TRP A 104 -29.65 17.46 -39.68
N LYS A 105 -28.76 17.26 -40.66
CA LYS A 105 -28.81 16.16 -41.61
C LYS A 105 -28.16 14.91 -41.00
N LEU A 106 -28.65 13.72 -41.37
CA LEU A 106 -28.08 12.43 -40.93
C LEU A 106 -26.60 12.25 -41.30
N LYS A 107 -26.13 12.91 -42.37
CA LYS A 107 -24.73 12.89 -42.82
C LYS A 107 -23.91 14.08 -42.29
N GLY A 108 -24.50 14.93 -41.44
CA GLY A 108 -23.89 16.15 -40.91
C GLY A 108 -24.13 17.39 -41.79
N ASN A 109 -23.81 18.55 -41.21
CA ASN A 109 -23.92 19.88 -41.82
C ASN A 109 -22.54 20.54 -41.87
N SER A 110 -22.29 21.36 -42.90
CA SER A 110 -21.19 22.34 -42.86
C SER A 110 -21.65 23.54 -42.03
N ILE A 111 -20.87 23.94 -41.02
CA ILE A 111 -21.24 24.99 -40.05
C ILE A 111 -20.39 26.25 -40.20
N SER A 112 -20.98 27.40 -39.90
CA SER A 112 -20.35 28.72 -39.80
C SER A 112 -20.22 29.16 -38.33
N SER A 113 -19.51 30.27 -38.08
CA SER A 113 -19.36 30.86 -36.73
C SER A 113 -20.69 31.39 -36.20
N GLY A 114 -21.42 30.56 -35.45
CA GLY A 114 -22.74 30.86 -34.88
C GLY A 114 -23.71 29.68 -34.95
N ASP A 115 -23.46 28.72 -35.84
CA ASP A 115 -24.26 27.51 -35.96
C ASP A 115 -23.92 26.52 -34.83
N PHE A 116 -24.94 25.82 -34.31
CA PHE A 116 -24.74 24.78 -33.31
C PHE A 116 -25.82 23.70 -33.39
N LEU A 117 -25.47 22.49 -32.94
CA LEU A 117 -26.43 21.43 -32.65
C LEU A 117 -26.85 21.56 -31.18
N GLY A 118 -28.09 21.96 -30.91
CA GLY A 118 -28.58 22.11 -29.55
C GLY A 118 -29.92 22.81 -29.44
N THR A 119 -30.24 23.29 -28.24
CA THR A 119 -31.47 24.02 -27.91
C THR A 119 -31.14 25.49 -27.62
N THR A 120 -32.04 26.41 -28.00
CA THR A 120 -31.96 27.84 -27.65
C THR A 120 -32.79 28.22 -26.43
N ASN A 121 -33.64 27.32 -25.95
CA ASN A 121 -34.51 27.48 -24.80
C ASN A 121 -34.01 26.63 -23.62
N SER A 122 -34.62 26.79 -22.44
CA SER A 122 -34.29 26.03 -21.23
C SER A 122 -34.80 24.58 -21.29
N GLN A 123 -34.41 23.84 -22.33
CA GLN A 123 -34.71 22.42 -22.53
C GLN A 123 -33.40 21.65 -22.74
N ALA A 124 -33.35 20.43 -22.21
CA ALA A 124 -32.17 19.58 -22.32
C ALA A 124 -31.96 19.09 -23.76
N LEU A 125 -30.70 18.96 -24.18
CA LEU A 125 -30.34 18.21 -25.38
C LEU A 125 -30.17 16.73 -24.99
N VAL A 126 -31.04 15.87 -25.53
CA VAL A 126 -31.09 14.43 -25.23
C VAL A 126 -30.61 13.65 -26.44
N VAL A 127 -29.52 12.89 -26.29
CA VAL A 127 -29.00 12.03 -27.37
C VAL A 127 -29.39 10.58 -27.12
N LYS A 128 -30.06 9.97 -28.11
CA LYS A 128 -30.63 8.63 -28.03
C LYS A 128 -30.14 7.72 -29.15
N THR A 129 -30.03 6.43 -28.83
CA THR A 129 -29.92 5.34 -29.80
C THR A 129 -30.98 4.29 -29.49
N ASN A 130 -31.73 3.83 -30.49
CA ASN A 130 -32.85 2.90 -30.30
C ASN A 130 -33.86 3.37 -29.22
N ASN A 131 -34.19 4.66 -29.23
CA ASN A 131 -35.03 5.33 -28.21
C ASN A 131 -34.52 5.27 -26.75
N SER A 132 -33.32 4.74 -26.50
CA SER A 132 -32.63 4.78 -25.21
C SER A 132 -31.74 6.00 -25.13
N THR A 133 -31.86 6.79 -24.07
CA THR A 133 -30.94 7.90 -23.79
C THR A 133 -29.54 7.36 -23.49
N LYS A 134 -28.52 8.04 -24.03
CA LYS A 134 -27.10 7.72 -23.81
C LYS A 134 -26.39 8.80 -23.01
N PHE A 135 -26.62 10.06 -23.36
CA PHE A 135 -26.22 11.18 -22.54
C PHE A 135 -27.22 12.34 -22.68
N THR A 136 -27.27 13.14 -21.63
CA THR A 136 -28.13 14.32 -21.53
C THR A 136 -27.25 15.52 -21.22
N ILE A 137 -27.41 16.59 -21.99
CA ILE A 137 -26.94 17.93 -21.61
C ILE A 137 -28.15 18.62 -20.97
N PRO A 138 -28.24 18.69 -19.64
CA PRO A 138 -29.42 19.17 -18.94
C PRO A 138 -29.62 20.67 -19.18
N SER A 139 -30.87 21.11 -19.17
CA SER A 139 -31.19 22.52 -19.03
C SER A 139 -30.91 22.93 -17.59
N GLY A 140 -29.94 23.80 -17.35
CA GLY A 140 -29.70 24.33 -16.01
C GLY A 140 -29.31 25.80 -16.02
N ALA A 141 -29.47 26.45 -14.86
CA ALA A 141 -28.81 27.71 -14.55
C ALA A 141 -27.30 27.60 -14.83
N SER A 142 -26.60 28.74 -14.95
CA SER A 142 -25.19 28.91 -15.36
C SER A 142 -24.14 27.97 -14.70
N SER A 143 -24.52 27.17 -13.71
CA SER A 143 -23.70 26.21 -12.96
C SER A 143 -23.80 24.74 -13.43
N GLN A 144 -24.67 24.38 -14.39
CA GLN A 144 -24.86 22.99 -14.86
C GLN A 144 -24.28 22.72 -16.26
N THR A 145 -23.01 23.05 -16.48
CA THR A 145 -22.25 22.74 -17.71
C THR A 145 -21.79 21.26 -17.77
N LYS A 146 -22.64 20.32 -17.33
CA LYS A 146 -22.26 18.91 -17.15
C LYS A 146 -22.92 18.05 -18.21
N ILE A 147 -22.17 17.09 -18.75
CA ILE A 147 -22.74 15.99 -19.52
C ILE A 147 -23.14 14.92 -18.51
N LEU A 148 -24.42 14.58 -18.47
CA LEU A 148 -24.93 13.50 -17.63
C LEU A 148 -24.89 12.21 -18.43
N SER A 149 -24.19 11.21 -17.89
CA SER A 149 -24.26 9.87 -18.42
C SER A 149 -25.48 9.14 -17.86
N GLU A 150 -26.18 8.39 -18.71
CA GLU A 150 -27.37 7.67 -18.27
C GLU A 150 -27.01 6.25 -17.81
N GLY A 151 -27.19 5.98 -16.51
CA GLY A 151 -27.02 4.66 -15.90
C GLY A 151 -25.65 4.41 -15.26
N LEU A 152 -25.56 3.27 -14.58
CA LEU A 152 -24.33 2.72 -14.03
C LEU A 152 -23.54 1.98 -15.13
N GLY A 153 -22.23 1.82 -14.94
CA GLY A 153 -21.40 0.97 -15.79
C GLY A 153 -20.89 -0.26 -15.06
N SER A 154 -20.03 -1.02 -15.73
CA SER A 154 -19.28 -2.14 -15.14
C SER A 154 -17.83 -2.13 -15.62
N GLU A 155 -16.99 -2.99 -15.06
CA GLU A 155 -15.60 -3.14 -15.50
C GLU A 155 -15.48 -3.51 -16.98
N SER A 156 -16.38 -4.38 -17.44
CA SER A 156 -16.44 -4.83 -18.84
C SER A 156 -17.07 -3.82 -19.79
N ALA A 157 -17.85 -2.87 -19.26
CA ALA A 157 -18.60 -1.88 -20.02
C ALA A 157 -18.71 -0.56 -19.25
N PRO A 158 -17.61 0.19 -19.12
CA PRO A 158 -17.64 1.52 -18.52
C PRO A 158 -18.46 2.49 -19.37
N VAL A 159 -19.09 3.45 -18.70
CA VAL A 159 -20.04 4.39 -19.32
C VAL A 159 -19.33 5.33 -20.30
N TYR A 160 -18.15 5.83 -19.91
CA TYR A 160 -17.21 6.44 -20.84
C TYR A 160 -16.11 5.43 -21.15
N SER A 161 -15.98 5.02 -22.42
CA SER A 161 -15.01 4.01 -22.87
C SER A 161 -14.33 4.43 -24.17
N PHE A 162 -13.22 3.76 -24.50
CA PHE A 162 -12.46 4.02 -25.71
C PHE A 162 -12.86 3.08 -26.85
N THR A 163 -12.86 3.57 -28.08
CA THR A 163 -13.28 2.79 -29.27
C THR A 163 -12.54 1.47 -29.43
N ASN A 164 -11.22 1.47 -29.17
CA ASN A 164 -10.37 0.28 -29.31
C ASN A 164 -10.21 -0.50 -27.99
N SER A 165 -10.87 -0.07 -26.92
CA SER A 165 -10.86 -0.75 -25.63
C SER A 165 -12.16 -0.44 -24.89
N SER A 166 -13.21 -1.14 -25.28
CA SER A 166 -14.56 -0.94 -24.74
C SER A 166 -14.68 -1.25 -23.25
N ASN A 167 -13.69 -1.93 -22.68
CA ASN A 167 -13.56 -2.31 -21.27
C ASN A 167 -12.53 -1.46 -20.50
N SER A 168 -12.05 -0.37 -21.11
CA SER A 168 -11.22 0.64 -20.44
C SER A 168 -11.96 1.96 -20.40
N GLY A 169 -12.08 2.56 -19.22
CA GLY A 169 -12.93 3.73 -19.08
C GLY A 169 -13.28 4.13 -17.66
N MET A 170 -14.26 5.03 -17.57
CA MET A 170 -14.77 5.60 -16.33
C MET A 170 -16.25 5.25 -16.19
N TYR A 171 -16.65 4.86 -14.98
CA TYR A 171 -18.03 4.52 -14.68
C TYR A 171 -18.39 4.69 -13.21
N MET A 172 -19.69 4.87 -12.96
CA MET A 172 -20.26 4.72 -11.63
C MET A 172 -20.69 3.26 -11.47
N HIS A 173 -20.20 2.56 -10.44
CA HIS A 173 -20.62 1.17 -10.16
C HIS A 173 -21.82 1.10 -9.19
N ASN A 174 -22.12 2.22 -8.53
CA ASN A 174 -23.38 2.51 -7.87
C ASN A 174 -23.62 4.04 -7.86
N THR A 175 -24.68 4.52 -7.22
CA THR A 175 -25.09 5.94 -7.28
C THR A 175 -24.09 6.93 -6.68
N THR A 176 -23.14 6.48 -5.87
CA THR A 176 -22.22 7.37 -5.12
C THR A 176 -20.75 7.05 -5.35
N ASN A 177 -20.41 6.01 -6.12
CA ASN A 177 -19.05 5.51 -6.21
C ASN A 177 -18.54 5.50 -7.65
N LEU A 178 -17.38 6.15 -7.84
CA LEU A 178 -16.73 6.35 -9.13
C LEU A 178 -15.57 5.35 -9.26
N SER A 179 -15.49 4.70 -10.41
CA SER A 179 -14.44 3.74 -10.71
C SER A 179 -13.83 3.95 -12.09
N LEU A 180 -12.56 3.56 -12.21
CA LEU A 180 -11.82 3.47 -13.46
C LEU A 180 -11.45 2.00 -13.72
N SER A 181 -11.68 1.55 -14.96
CA SER A 181 -11.25 0.23 -15.43
C SER A 181 -10.30 0.35 -16.61
N SER A 182 -9.44 -0.65 -16.76
CA SER A 182 -8.61 -0.86 -17.94
C SER A 182 -8.58 -2.34 -18.26
N THR A 183 -8.77 -2.70 -19.53
CA THR A 183 -8.78 -4.10 -20.00
C THR A 183 -9.76 -5.00 -19.23
N GLY A 184 -10.86 -4.43 -18.71
CA GLY A 184 -11.87 -5.18 -17.96
C GLY A 184 -11.51 -5.44 -16.50
N LYS A 185 -10.48 -4.78 -15.96
CA LYS A 185 -10.10 -4.82 -14.54
C LYS A 185 -10.21 -3.43 -13.94
N ARG A 186 -10.83 -3.31 -12.76
CA ARG A 186 -10.91 -2.03 -12.03
C ARG A 186 -9.60 -1.79 -11.28
N PHE A 187 -8.96 -0.65 -11.55
CA PHE A 187 -7.68 -0.33 -10.92
C PHE A 187 -7.76 0.83 -9.93
N PHE A 188 -8.84 1.61 -9.98
CA PHE A 188 -9.05 2.76 -9.10
C PHE A 188 -10.54 2.91 -8.79
N SER A 189 -10.89 3.11 -7.53
CA SER A 189 -12.26 3.38 -7.08
C SER A 189 -12.28 4.40 -5.96
N TYR A 190 -13.32 5.23 -5.94
CA TYR A 190 -13.76 5.95 -4.75
C TYR A 190 -15.08 5.36 -4.26
N ASP A 191 -15.05 4.82 -3.05
CA ASP A 191 -16.16 4.14 -2.40
C ASP A 191 -16.62 4.96 -1.19
N SER A 192 -17.72 5.70 -1.34
CA SER A 192 -18.44 6.37 -0.26
C SER A 192 -19.33 5.39 0.49
N PHE A 193 -19.21 5.39 1.83
CA PHE A 193 -20.02 4.60 2.76
C PHE A 193 -21.10 5.47 3.47
N GLY A 194 -21.53 6.56 2.82
CA GLY A 194 -22.49 7.51 3.40
C GLY A 194 -21.86 8.47 4.41
N ALA A 195 -22.55 8.77 5.51
CA ALA A 195 -22.10 9.73 6.53
C ALA A 195 -20.81 9.29 7.27
N GLY A 196 -20.39 8.03 7.11
CA GLY A 196 -19.16 7.48 7.69
C GLY A 196 -17.88 7.79 6.91
N GLY A 197 -17.97 8.53 5.79
CA GLY A 197 -16.82 8.91 4.96
C GLY A 197 -16.72 8.10 3.67
N GLY A 198 -15.54 8.15 3.04
CA GLY A 198 -15.27 7.39 1.83
C GLY A 198 -13.81 6.95 1.75
N GLN A 199 -13.57 5.96 0.91
CA GLN A 199 -12.27 5.34 0.70
C GLN A 199 -11.87 5.48 -0.76
N VAL A 200 -10.60 5.79 -1.00
CA VAL A 200 -9.99 5.61 -2.31
C VAL A 200 -9.27 4.27 -2.28
N THR A 201 -9.65 3.38 -3.17
CA THR A 201 -9.08 2.04 -3.28
C THR A 201 -8.36 1.92 -4.62
N VAL A 202 -7.06 1.59 -4.57
CA VAL A 202 -6.29 1.18 -5.74
C VAL A 202 -6.23 -0.34 -5.73
N ASN A 203 -6.53 -0.97 -6.86
CA ASN A 203 -6.79 -2.42 -6.94
C ASN A 203 -7.95 -2.92 -6.04
N PRO A 204 -9.16 -2.36 -6.18
CA PRO A 204 -10.30 -2.75 -5.35
C PRO A 204 -10.70 -4.22 -5.45
N ASP A 205 -10.39 -4.91 -6.55
CA ASP A 205 -10.75 -6.32 -6.75
C ASP A 205 -9.66 -7.30 -6.31
N GLY A 206 -8.55 -6.80 -5.76
CA GLY A 206 -7.45 -7.63 -5.26
C GLY A 206 -6.78 -8.45 -6.35
N ASP A 207 -6.74 -7.93 -7.59
CA ASP A 207 -6.08 -8.59 -8.72
C ASP A 207 -4.59 -8.83 -8.39
N PRO A 208 -4.08 -10.07 -8.56
CA PRO A 208 -2.70 -10.43 -8.22
C PRO A 208 -1.63 -9.82 -9.14
N ASP A 209 -2.03 -9.07 -10.18
CA ASP A 209 -1.13 -8.60 -11.25
C ASP A 209 -0.98 -7.07 -11.31
N MET A 210 -1.40 -6.33 -10.27
CA MET A 210 -1.30 -4.86 -10.27
C MET A 210 -0.18 -4.33 -9.39
N ASN A 211 0.78 -3.64 -10.02
CA ASN A 211 1.83 -2.89 -9.32
C ASN A 211 1.32 -1.47 -9.01
N PHE A 212 1.39 -1.04 -7.74
CA PHE A 212 1.14 0.37 -7.38
C PHE A 212 2.47 1.09 -7.19
N GLN A 213 2.69 2.17 -7.95
CA GLN A 213 3.89 3.00 -7.88
C GLN A 213 3.52 4.47 -7.80
N VAL A 214 4.08 5.18 -6.81
CA VAL A 214 4.03 6.65 -6.71
C VAL A 214 5.43 7.19 -7.07
N ARG A 215 5.55 7.99 -8.13
CA ARG A 215 6.83 8.55 -8.61
C ARG A 215 6.86 10.08 -8.49
N ALA A 216 8.03 10.63 -8.15
CA ALA A 216 8.39 12.04 -8.40
C ALA A 216 9.32 12.12 -9.62
N ASP A 217 9.60 13.35 -10.09
CA ASP A 217 10.41 13.65 -11.29
C ASP A 217 11.76 12.92 -11.37
N SER A 218 12.27 12.35 -10.27
CA SER A 218 13.53 11.61 -10.20
C SER A 218 13.51 10.29 -9.38
N GLY A 219 12.34 9.71 -9.05
CA GLY A 219 12.33 8.41 -8.35
C GLY A 219 10.97 7.91 -7.84
N VAL A 220 10.93 6.65 -7.39
CA VAL A 220 9.74 6.00 -6.79
C VAL A 220 9.72 6.26 -5.27
N ILE A 221 8.61 6.81 -4.77
CA ILE A 221 8.38 7.17 -3.35
C ILE A 221 7.76 5.98 -2.58
N ILE A 222 6.77 5.31 -3.17
CA ILE A 222 6.13 4.11 -2.60
C ILE A 222 5.87 3.13 -3.76
N SER A 223 6.33 1.89 -3.62
CA SER A 223 6.05 0.79 -4.54
C SER A 223 5.55 -0.43 -3.77
N THR A 224 4.55 -1.12 -4.30
CA THR A 224 4.10 -2.41 -3.76
C THR A 224 4.09 -3.44 -4.88
N HIS A 225 4.57 -4.65 -4.57
CA HIS A 225 4.64 -5.75 -5.52
C HIS A 225 3.68 -6.89 -5.10
N PRO A 226 2.75 -7.30 -5.97
CA PRO A 226 1.62 -8.14 -5.57
C PRO A 226 2.01 -9.59 -5.20
N THR A 227 3.16 -10.09 -5.65
CA THR A 227 3.66 -11.42 -5.24
C THR A 227 4.63 -11.41 -4.06
N ARG A 228 5.06 -10.23 -3.58
CA ARG A 228 6.11 -10.10 -2.56
C ARG A 228 5.64 -9.43 -1.28
N ASN A 229 4.42 -8.88 -1.26
CA ASN A 229 3.80 -8.24 -0.09
C ASN A 229 4.70 -7.20 0.61
N ASN A 230 5.53 -6.49 -0.14
CA ASN A 230 6.47 -5.50 0.40
C ASN A 230 6.00 -4.06 0.09
N VAL A 231 6.29 -3.13 1.02
CA VAL A 231 6.15 -1.68 0.82
C VAL A 231 7.56 -1.12 0.65
N GLU A 232 7.92 -0.82 -0.60
CA GLU A 232 9.25 -0.33 -0.98
C GLU A 232 9.28 1.20 -0.95
N ILE A 233 10.26 1.76 -0.25
CA ILE A 233 10.58 3.20 -0.28
C ILE A 233 12.00 3.35 -0.87
N GLY A 234 12.10 3.57 -2.19
CA GLY A 234 13.30 4.13 -2.84
C GLY A 234 14.45 3.19 -3.26
N ALA A 235 14.22 2.03 -3.91
CA ALA A 235 15.30 1.27 -4.55
C ALA A 235 14.89 0.45 -5.79
N ASN A 236 15.88 0.17 -6.68
CA ASN A 236 15.68 -0.47 -8.00
C ASN A 236 16.19 -1.93 -8.07
N ASN A 237 16.68 -2.51 -6.98
CA ASN A 237 17.20 -3.88 -6.90
C ASN A 237 16.69 -4.57 -5.63
N ASN A 238 16.13 -5.76 -5.79
CA ASN A 238 15.12 -6.31 -4.90
C ASN A 238 15.69 -7.47 -4.04
N PRO A 239 15.79 -7.37 -2.70
CA PRO A 239 16.15 -8.49 -1.83
C PRO A 239 14.92 -9.35 -1.48
N GLU A 240 15.03 -10.68 -1.63
CA GLU A 240 13.95 -11.67 -1.50
C GLU A 240 13.24 -11.75 -0.12
N TYR A 241 13.70 -11.04 0.91
CA TYR A 241 13.27 -11.28 2.31
C TYR A 241 12.95 -10.02 3.14
N ALA A 242 12.80 -8.84 2.53
CA ALA A 242 12.57 -7.60 3.29
C ALA A 242 11.20 -6.95 3.01
N SER A 243 10.39 -6.79 4.08
CA SER A 243 9.11 -6.06 4.04
C SER A 243 9.28 -4.53 4.04
N LEU A 244 10.43 -4.02 4.52
CA LEU A 244 10.85 -2.62 4.50
C LEU A 244 12.36 -2.55 4.17
N TYR A 245 12.72 -1.96 3.03
CA TYR A 245 14.12 -1.77 2.60
C TYR A 245 14.46 -0.27 2.57
N LEU A 246 15.45 0.15 3.37
CA LEU A 246 15.95 1.52 3.44
C LEU A 246 17.37 1.55 2.83
N SER A 247 17.47 2.04 1.59
CA SER A 247 18.67 1.85 0.74
C SER A 247 19.70 2.97 0.81
N LYS A 248 19.42 4.03 1.57
CA LYS A 248 20.25 5.24 1.59
C LYS A 248 21.47 5.03 2.48
N SER A 249 22.67 5.31 1.96
CA SER A 249 23.95 5.14 2.68
C SER A 249 24.18 6.20 3.78
N ASN A 250 23.38 7.25 3.82
CA ASN A 250 23.54 8.39 4.73
C ASN A 250 22.26 8.81 5.44
N GLN A 251 21.21 7.97 5.41
CA GLN A 251 19.94 8.24 6.07
C GLN A 251 19.51 6.97 6.82
N GLY A 252 19.03 7.14 8.05
CA GLY A 252 18.61 6.04 8.91
C GLY A 252 17.09 5.97 9.09
N PHE A 253 16.66 4.95 9.82
CA PHE A 253 15.29 4.84 10.32
C PHE A 253 15.16 5.60 11.64
N LEU A 254 14.31 6.62 11.68
CA LEU A 254 13.98 7.32 12.92
C LEU A 254 12.71 6.74 13.53
N THR A 255 12.83 5.95 14.60
CA THR A 255 11.68 5.40 15.34
C THR A 255 10.88 6.50 16.03
N ASN A 256 9.60 6.23 16.32
CA ASN A 256 8.78 7.09 17.17
C ASN A 256 9.50 7.37 18.50
N ARG A 257 9.55 8.66 18.86
CA ARG A 257 10.25 9.14 20.04
C ARG A 257 9.22 9.48 21.11
N MET A 258 9.30 8.85 22.27
CA MET A 258 8.39 9.08 23.39
C MET A 258 9.10 8.96 24.72
N LYS A 259 8.53 9.56 25.76
CA LYS A 259 9.01 9.39 27.14
C LYS A 259 8.36 8.15 27.74
N ILE A 260 9.16 7.17 28.13
CA ILE A 260 8.72 6.03 28.93
C ILE A 260 8.83 6.43 30.40
N ASN A 261 7.70 6.45 31.09
CA ASN A 261 7.67 6.79 32.52
C ASN A 261 7.78 5.56 33.43
N ASP A 262 7.39 4.38 32.92
CA ASP A 262 7.36 3.12 33.65
C ASP A 262 7.50 1.95 32.63
N LEU A 263 8.46 1.05 32.86
CA LEU A 263 8.69 -0.09 31.97
C LEU A 263 7.53 -1.08 31.92
N THR A 264 6.69 -1.12 32.94
CA THR A 264 5.53 -2.03 33.00
C THR A 264 4.23 -1.38 32.52
N SER A 265 4.30 -0.09 32.16
CA SER A 265 3.16 0.67 31.65
C SER A 265 3.23 0.83 30.14
N SER A 266 2.08 0.66 29.47
CA SER A 266 1.95 1.03 28.05
C SER A 266 1.91 2.55 27.84
N SER A 267 1.59 3.33 28.88
CA SER A 267 1.47 4.80 28.77
C SER A 267 2.78 5.45 28.34
N PRO A 268 2.77 6.48 27.46
CA PRO A 268 1.64 7.21 26.85
C PRO A 268 0.86 6.52 25.71
N ILE A 269 1.13 5.26 25.38
CA ILE A 269 0.37 4.55 24.36
C ILE A 269 -1.03 4.22 24.90
N ILE A 270 -2.06 4.70 24.21
CA ILE A 270 -3.48 4.61 24.60
C ILE A 270 -4.08 3.20 24.53
N SER A 271 -3.32 2.20 24.08
CA SER A 271 -3.73 0.80 23.97
C SER A 271 -2.60 -0.12 24.42
N THR A 272 -2.91 -1.38 24.74
CA THR A 272 -1.90 -2.40 25.05
C THR A 272 -1.05 -2.69 23.80
N PRO A 273 0.24 -2.33 23.78
CA PRO A 273 1.08 -2.54 22.61
C PRO A 273 1.34 -4.04 22.39
N VAL A 274 1.52 -4.42 21.13
CA VAL A 274 1.87 -5.78 20.73
C VAL A 274 3.37 -6.01 20.97
N ASP A 275 3.73 -7.26 21.29
CA ASP A 275 5.13 -7.66 21.42
C ASP A 275 5.90 -7.36 20.12
N GLY A 276 7.04 -6.71 20.26
CA GLY A 276 7.88 -6.23 19.15
C GLY A 276 7.71 -4.76 18.79
N LEU A 277 6.78 -4.01 19.41
CA LEU A 277 6.69 -2.56 19.21
C LEU A 277 7.99 -1.87 19.64
N MET A 278 8.63 -1.11 18.76
CA MET A 278 9.89 -0.40 19.02
C MET A 278 9.71 1.11 19.13
N VAL A 279 10.33 1.73 20.13
CA VAL A 279 10.32 3.18 20.35
C VAL A 279 11.67 3.69 20.86
N TRP A 280 11.99 4.95 20.58
CA TRP A 280 13.11 5.63 21.24
C TRP A 280 12.63 6.34 22.50
N ASN A 281 13.16 5.95 23.67
CA ASN A 281 12.94 6.65 24.93
C ASN A 281 13.71 7.97 24.96
N THR A 282 13.01 9.09 25.13
CA THR A 282 13.58 10.47 25.03
C THR A 282 14.02 11.08 26.34
N GLY A 283 13.91 10.38 27.46
CA GLY A 283 14.43 10.88 28.72
C GLY A 283 14.16 9.92 29.86
N PRO A 284 14.92 10.02 30.96
CA PRO A 284 14.59 9.30 32.17
C PRO A 284 13.20 9.73 32.67
N SER A 285 12.44 8.77 33.19
CA SER A 285 11.34 9.07 34.10
C SER A 285 11.89 10.00 35.19
N SER A 286 11.18 11.09 35.52
CA SER A 286 11.63 12.02 36.55
C SER A 286 11.93 11.25 37.85
N GLY A 287 13.22 11.17 38.23
CA GLY A 287 13.65 10.63 39.52
C GLY A 287 14.25 9.21 39.54
N SER A 288 14.39 8.50 38.42
CA SER A 288 15.09 7.19 38.41
C SER A 288 16.20 7.14 37.35
N ILE A 289 17.41 6.76 37.78
CA ILE A 289 18.57 6.44 36.92
C ILE A 289 18.41 5.10 36.18
N THR A 290 17.32 4.36 36.44
CA THR A 290 17.11 3.01 35.88
C THR A 290 16.59 3.01 34.44
N GLU A 291 16.10 4.15 33.92
CA GLU A 291 15.45 4.23 32.60
C GLU A 291 16.22 5.13 31.64
N PRO A 292 17.44 4.74 31.23
CA PRO A 292 18.26 5.55 30.34
C PRO A 292 17.59 5.76 28.98
N GLU A 293 17.89 6.88 28.34
CA GLU A 293 17.55 7.13 26.94
C GLU A 293 18.08 5.99 26.05
N GLY A 294 17.34 5.69 24.98
CA GLY A 294 17.76 4.66 24.04
C GLY A 294 16.59 3.98 23.35
N LEU A 295 16.90 2.91 22.63
CA LEU A 295 15.93 2.13 21.89
C LEU A 295 15.32 1.06 22.80
N TYR A 296 13.98 1.00 22.86
CA TYR A 296 13.22 0.03 23.63
C TYR A 296 12.28 -0.76 22.72
N PHE A 297 11.97 -1.98 23.11
CA PHE A 297 10.90 -2.77 22.52
C PHE A 297 9.95 -3.32 23.59
N TRP A 298 8.66 -3.47 23.25
CA TRP A 298 7.67 -4.08 24.13
C TRP A 298 7.73 -5.61 24.01
N GLN A 299 7.77 -6.31 25.14
CA GLN A 299 7.72 -7.77 25.18
C GLN A 299 7.18 -8.25 26.53
N ASN A 300 6.22 -9.17 26.51
CA ASN A 300 5.65 -9.78 27.72
C ASN A 300 5.19 -8.73 28.74
N SER A 301 4.41 -7.75 28.28
CA SER A 301 3.86 -6.65 29.10
C SER A 301 4.92 -5.74 29.74
N ARG A 302 6.10 -5.61 29.11
CA ARG A 302 7.18 -4.77 29.62
C ARG A 302 8.05 -4.18 28.50
N TRP A 303 8.48 -2.93 28.65
CA TRP A 303 9.53 -2.31 27.86
C TRP A 303 10.90 -2.90 28.21
N ARG A 304 11.66 -3.25 27.18
CA ARG A 304 13.03 -3.77 27.29
C ARG A 304 13.96 -2.92 26.45
N LYS A 305 15.04 -2.43 27.06
CA LYS A 305 16.08 -1.68 26.36
C LYS A 305 16.88 -2.61 25.46
N ILE A 306 17.21 -2.15 24.25
CA ILE A 306 18.22 -2.76 23.40
C ILE A 306 19.56 -2.17 23.81
N TYR A 307 20.39 -2.99 24.45
CA TYR A 307 21.74 -2.59 24.85
C TYR A 307 22.70 -2.73 23.67
N THR A 308 23.42 -1.65 23.35
CA THR A 308 24.48 -1.64 22.35
C THR A 308 25.81 -1.55 23.10
N HIS A 309 26.55 -2.67 23.20
CA HIS A 309 27.96 -2.94 23.58
C HIS A 309 28.88 -1.92 24.32
N THR A 310 28.40 -0.82 24.89
CA THR A 310 29.21 0.14 25.65
C THR A 310 29.00 0.05 27.16
N GLU A 311 28.27 -0.95 27.64
CA GLU A 311 27.97 -1.16 29.05
C GLU A 311 28.55 -2.51 29.49
N ASP A 312 28.96 -2.61 30.78
CA ASP A 312 29.44 -3.84 31.40
C ASP A 312 28.45 -5.00 31.18
N LEU A 313 28.95 -6.24 31.13
CA LEU A 313 28.10 -7.43 31.19
C LEU A 313 27.54 -7.58 32.62
N VAL A 314 26.48 -6.84 32.92
CA VAL A 314 25.81 -6.85 34.22
C VAL A 314 24.59 -7.79 34.15
N PRO A 315 24.58 -8.91 34.90
CA PRO A 315 23.40 -9.75 34.97
C PRO A 315 22.27 -9.02 35.70
N SER A 316 21.01 -9.24 35.29
CA SER A 316 19.85 -8.56 35.90
C SER A 316 19.54 -9.01 37.34
N SER A 317 20.13 -10.11 37.79
CA SER A 317 20.07 -10.62 39.15
C SER A 317 21.27 -11.52 39.45
N SER A 318 21.55 -11.77 40.73
CA SER A 318 22.44 -12.87 41.13
C SER A 318 21.79 -14.22 40.78
N GLY A 319 22.55 -15.14 40.18
CA GLY A 319 22.07 -16.49 39.81
C GLY A 319 22.12 -16.82 38.33
N TYR A 320 22.63 -15.92 37.47
CA TYR A 320 22.95 -16.26 36.08
C TYR A 320 24.40 -16.74 35.98
N ASP A 321 24.57 -17.89 35.35
CA ASP A 321 25.90 -18.46 35.05
C ASP A 321 26.45 -17.95 33.72
N ILE A 322 27.78 -17.91 33.60
CA ILE A 322 28.47 -17.70 32.33
C ILE A 322 28.77 -19.06 31.70
N GLY A 323 27.94 -19.45 30.73
CA GLY A 323 27.98 -20.77 30.10
C GLY A 323 27.17 -21.81 30.87
N SER A 324 27.27 -23.06 30.44
CA SER A 324 26.61 -24.21 31.07
C SER A 324 27.46 -25.47 30.94
N SER A 325 27.03 -26.56 31.57
CA SER A 325 27.73 -27.84 31.51
C SER A 325 27.85 -28.42 30.09
N THR A 326 26.92 -28.08 29.20
CA THR A 326 26.85 -28.51 27.79
C THR A 326 27.31 -27.43 26.82
N ASN A 327 27.16 -26.15 27.17
CA ASN A 327 27.62 -25.01 26.36
C ASN A 327 28.72 -24.25 27.10
N ARG A 328 29.97 -24.70 26.92
CA ARG A 328 31.15 -24.16 27.59
C ARG A 328 31.89 -23.17 26.69
N TYR A 329 32.43 -22.12 27.28
CA TYR A 329 33.37 -21.24 26.59
C TYR A 329 34.73 -21.94 26.45
N ASN A 330 35.33 -21.86 25.27
CA ASN A 330 36.68 -22.39 25.04
C ASN A 330 37.74 -21.60 25.85
N THR A 331 37.70 -20.28 25.74
CA THR A 331 38.67 -19.38 26.41
C THR A 331 37.97 -18.12 26.90
N ILE A 332 38.34 -17.66 28.10
CA ILE A 332 37.94 -16.35 28.65
C ILE A 332 39.19 -15.47 28.71
N TYR A 333 39.23 -14.41 27.89
CA TYR A 333 40.31 -13.43 27.89
C TYR A 333 40.01 -12.33 28.91
N LEU A 334 40.80 -12.25 29.97
CA LEU A 334 40.65 -11.24 31.02
C LEU A 334 41.95 -10.45 31.17
N GLN A 335 41.85 -9.14 31.41
CA GLN A 335 42.99 -8.32 31.80
C GLN A 335 43.38 -8.54 33.27
N ASN A 336 42.39 -8.80 34.13
CA ASN A 336 42.56 -9.06 35.56
C ASN A 336 41.86 -10.38 35.95
N VAL A 337 42.34 -11.05 36.99
CA VAL A 337 41.66 -12.25 37.53
C VAL A 337 40.27 -11.90 38.09
N PRO A 338 39.28 -12.81 38.02
CA PRO A 338 37.96 -12.56 38.58
C PRO A 338 38.02 -12.29 40.09
N ASP A 339 37.30 -11.26 40.55
CA ASP A 339 37.06 -11.04 41.98
C ASP A 339 35.94 -11.98 42.45
N ILE A 340 36.23 -12.82 43.44
CA ILE A 340 35.29 -13.81 43.99
C ILE A 340 34.96 -13.38 45.42
N SER A 341 33.70 -13.01 45.64
CA SER A 341 33.20 -12.59 46.95
C SER A 341 33.43 -13.67 48.02
N SER A 342 34.15 -13.31 49.09
CA SER A 342 34.59 -14.25 50.14
C SER A 342 34.40 -13.69 51.56
N ASP A 343 33.57 -12.65 51.71
CA ASP A 343 33.27 -11.96 52.97
C ASP A 343 32.74 -12.94 54.04
N ARG A 344 33.14 -12.77 55.31
CA ARG A 344 32.72 -13.63 56.43
C ARG A 344 31.20 -13.70 56.57
N ARG A 345 30.47 -12.62 56.25
CA ARG A 345 29.00 -12.55 56.33
C ARG A 345 28.30 -13.45 55.30
N LEU A 346 29.01 -13.85 54.24
CA LEU A 346 28.49 -14.75 53.20
C LEU A 346 28.74 -16.24 53.54
N LYS A 347 29.37 -16.54 54.69
CA LYS A 347 29.76 -17.90 55.08
C LYS A 347 29.14 -18.29 56.41
N SER A 348 28.77 -19.54 56.55
CA SER A 348 28.32 -20.15 57.81
C SER A 348 29.11 -21.43 58.09
N ASN A 349 29.07 -21.91 59.33
CA ASN A 349 29.75 -23.15 59.76
C ASN A 349 31.25 -23.22 59.40
N ILE A 350 31.99 -22.14 59.68
CA ILE A 350 33.41 -22.04 59.33
C ILE A 350 34.26 -22.88 60.30
N ILE A 351 34.74 -24.03 59.84
CA ILE A 351 35.63 -24.93 60.59
C ILE A 351 37.03 -24.99 59.96
N PRO A 352 38.11 -25.21 60.74
CA PRO A 352 39.44 -25.41 60.18
C PRO A 352 39.54 -26.64 59.28
N LEU A 353 40.30 -26.54 58.17
CA LEU A 353 40.57 -27.67 57.29
C LEU A 353 41.37 -28.76 58.02
N VAL A 354 40.89 -30.00 57.94
CA VAL A 354 41.54 -31.19 58.50
C VAL A 354 42.48 -31.84 57.47
N THR A 355 42.15 -31.73 56.19
CA THR A 355 42.92 -32.30 55.08
C THR A 355 43.99 -31.33 54.58
N GLY A 356 45.24 -31.82 54.50
CA GLY A 356 46.41 -31.05 54.06
C GLY A 356 47.38 -31.93 53.29
N LEU A 357 48.56 -32.17 53.84
CA LEU A 357 49.63 -32.89 53.15
C LEU A 357 49.26 -34.34 52.83
N SER A 358 48.57 -35.03 53.74
CA SER A 358 48.12 -36.41 53.54
C SER A 358 47.18 -36.58 52.34
N PHE A 359 46.48 -35.52 51.96
CA PHE A 359 45.65 -35.47 50.77
C PHE A 359 46.50 -35.16 49.52
N ILE A 360 47.33 -34.12 49.58
CA ILE A 360 48.18 -33.70 48.45
C ILE A 360 49.07 -34.85 47.98
N SER A 361 49.61 -35.67 48.91
CA SER A 361 50.44 -36.82 48.57
C SER A 361 49.73 -37.93 47.79
N LYS A 362 48.39 -37.94 47.76
CA LYS A 362 47.59 -38.89 46.97
C LYS A 362 47.17 -38.34 45.61
N MET A 363 47.31 -37.03 45.39
CA MET A 363 46.97 -36.42 44.11
C MET A 363 48.01 -36.78 43.05
N ASN A 364 47.55 -37.01 41.83
CA ASN A 364 48.39 -37.34 40.68
C ASN A 364 48.30 -36.23 39.61
N PRO A 365 49.23 -35.26 39.59
CA PRO A 365 49.29 -34.27 38.51
C PRO A 365 49.66 -34.94 37.18
N VAL A 366 48.95 -34.61 36.11
CA VAL A 366 49.15 -35.17 34.78
C VAL A 366 49.29 -34.07 33.72
N SER A 367 49.95 -34.41 32.60
CA SER A 367 49.92 -33.63 31.37
C SER A 367 49.07 -34.35 30.32
N TYR A 368 48.28 -33.62 29.53
CA TYR A 368 47.38 -34.21 28.54
C TYR A 368 47.15 -33.29 27.33
N PHE A 369 46.56 -33.85 26.28
CA PHE A 369 46.01 -33.14 25.12
C PHE A 369 44.48 -33.25 25.15
N LEU A 370 43.77 -32.22 24.70
CA LEU A 370 42.32 -32.29 24.56
C LEU A 370 41.95 -32.91 23.21
N ASN A 371 41.12 -33.97 23.23
CA ASN A 371 40.75 -34.71 22.02
C ASN A 371 40.03 -33.87 20.94
N HIS A 372 39.48 -32.71 21.30
CA HIS A 372 38.74 -31.83 20.38
C HIS A 372 39.58 -30.67 19.85
N GLU A 373 40.82 -30.49 20.33
CA GLU A 373 41.72 -29.48 19.81
C GLU A 373 42.39 -29.99 18.52
N THR A 374 42.50 -29.11 17.52
CA THR A 374 43.15 -29.43 16.23
C THR A 374 44.67 -29.41 16.32
N GLU A 375 45.22 -28.75 17.33
CA GLU A 375 46.65 -28.67 17.60
C GLU A 375 46.93 -29.36 18.94
N GLU A 376 47.98 -30.18 19.00
CA GLU A 376 48.41 -30.85 20.23
C GLU A 376 49.06 -29.83 21.19
N LYS A 377 48.21 -29.14 21.95
CA LYS A 377 48.63 -28.22 23.00
C LYS A 377 48.73 -28.98 24.33
N THR A 378 49.91 -29.02 24.92
CA THR A 378 50.08 -29.63 26.24
C THR A 378 49.34 -28.82 27.30
N HIS A 379 48.40 -29.46 28.00
CA HIS A 379 47.75 -28.95 29.19
C HIS A 379 48.25 -29.70 30.42
N TYR A 380 48.18 -29.05 31.59
CA TYR A 380 48.54 -29.63 32.88
C TYR A 380 47.34 -29.58 33.82
N GLY A 381 47.10 -30.64 34.58
CA GLY A 381 45.97 -30.69 35.50
C GLY A 381 45.84 -32.03 36.21
N PHE A 382 44.61 -32.40 36.51
CA PHE A 382 44.24 -33.63 37.19
C PHE A 382 43.11 -34.35 36.43
N ILE A 383 43.06 -35.67 36.59
CA ILE A 383 41.92 -36.48 36.14
C ILE A 383 40.80 -36.37 37.19
N ALA A 384 39.62 -35.90 36.77
CA ALA A 384 38.51 -35.62 37.68
C ALA A 384 38.03 -36.88 38.43
N GLN A 385 38.07 -38.05 37.78
CA GLN A 385 37.72 -39.34 38.35
C GLN A 385 38.65 -39.72 39.51
N GLU A 386 39.96 -39.55 39.35
CA GLU A 386 40.95 -39.84 40.40
C GLU A 386 40.76 -38.91 41.60
N ILE A 387 40.48 -37.63 41.36
CA ILE A 387 40.21 -36.69 42.45
C ILE A 387 38.89 -37.01 43.14
N GLN A 388 37.85 -37.45 42.42
CA GLN A 388 36.54 -37.77 42.99
C GLN A 388 36.62 -38.85 44.08
N GLU A 389 37.52 -39.84 43.92
CA GLU A 389 37.72 -40.90 44.91
C GLU A 389 38.33 -40.39 46.23
N ILE A 390 39.05 -39.27 46.18
CA ILE A 390 39.83 -38.75 47.32
C ILE A 390 39.17 -37.51 47.95
N LEU A 391 38.57 -36.64 47.13
CA LEU A 391 37.87 -35.42 47.54
C LEU A 391 36.71 -35.13 46.55
N PRO A 392 35.55 -35.78 46.73
CA PRO A 392 34.42 -35.64 45.81
C PRO A 392 33.84 -34.23 45.76
N GLU A 393 34.03 -33.40 46.80
CA GLU A 393 33.40 -32.07 46.93
C GLU A 393 33.91 -31.04 45.89
N VAL A 394 35.12 -31.24 45.38
CA VAL A 394 35.71 -30.38 44.34
C VAL A 394 35.40 -30.86 42.92
N VAL A 395 34.67 -31.97 42.78
CA VAL A 395 34.25 -32.55 41.51
C VAL A 395 32.76 -32.29 41.32
N THR A 396 32.40 -31.81 40.14
CA THR A 396 31.00 -31.66 39.72
C THR A 396 30.70 -32.63 38.58
N THR A 397 29.49 -33.16 38.55
CA THR A 397 28.99 -34.05 37.49
C THR A 397 27.85 -33.34 36.79
N ASN A 398 27.87 -33.28 35.46
CA ASN A 398 26.75 -32.76 34.70
C ASN A 398 25.70 -33.84 34.40
N ASP A 399 24.59 -33.44 33.77
CA ASP A 399 23.47 -34.34 33.45
C ASP A 399 23.87 -35.51 32.52
N ASP A 400 24.93 -35.33 31.72
CA ASP A 400 25.49 -36.36 30.83
C ASP A 400 26.54 -37.26 31.52
N GLY A 401 26.78 -37.06 32.82
CA GLY A 401 27.78 -37.82 33.58
C GLY A 401 29.24 -37.37 33.38
N MET A 402 29.48 -36.30 32.61
CA MET A 402 30.80 -35.71 32.44
C MET A 402 31.24 -34.95 33.70
N LEU A 403 32.43 -35.30 34.19
CA LEU A 403 33.01 -34.70 35.39
C LEU A 403 33.79 -33.42 35.08
N SER A 404 33.75 -32.47 35.99
CA SER A 404 34.57 -31.25 35.99
C SER A 404 35.11 -30.93 37.37
N MET A 405 36.17 -30.11 37.41
CA MET A 405 36.96 -29.83 38.61
C MET A 405 36.89 -28.36 39.00
N LYS A 406 36.70 -28.10 40.29
CA LYS A 406 36.80 -26.76 40.88
C LYS A 406 38.24 -26.49 41.36
N TYR A 407 39.14 -26.26 40.41
CA TYR A 407 40.58 -26.09 40.69
C TYR A 407 40.90 -25.04 41.78
N THR A 408 40.11 -23.96 41.87
CA THR A 408 40.32 -22.90 42.87
C THR A 408 40.08 -23.36 44.31
N GLU A 409 39.23 -24.37 44.51
CA GLU A 409 38.98 -24.95 45.86
C GLU A 409 40.16 -25.79 46.36
N LEU A 410 41.12 -26.14 45.50
CA LEU A 410 42.36 -26.84 45.91
C LEU A 410 43.36 -25.90 46.60
N ILE A 411 43.30 -24.59 46.34
CA ILE A 411 44.30 -23.61 46.83
C ILE A 411 44.38 -23.60 48.37
N PRO A 412 43.27 -23.55 49.14
CA PRO A 412 43.33 -23.61 50.60
C PRO A 412 43.90 -24.93 51.13
N ILE A 413 43.66 -26.05 50.43
CA ILE A 413 44.16 -27.38 50.80
C ILE A 413 45.67 -27.46 50.58
N LEU A 414 46.15 -26.99 49.42
CA LEU A 414 47.58 -26.83 49.13
C LEU A 414 48.26 -25.96 50.19
N THR A 415 47.63 -24.84 50.56
CA THR A 415 48.11 -23.94 51.61
C THR A 415 48.24 -24.65 52.96
N LYS A 416 47.26 -25.48 53.33
CA LYS A 416 47.28 -26.28 54.56
C LYS A 416 48.41 -27.31 54.53
N GLY A 417 48.59 -28.02 53.42
CA GLY A 417 49.67 -28.99 53.28
C GLY A 417 51.06 -28.37 53.34
N ILE A 418 51.26 -27.18 52.74
CA ILE A 418 52.52 -26.42 52.87
C ILE A 418 52.78 -26.05 54.34
N LYS A 419 51.75 -25.61 55.08
CA LYS A 419 51.88 -25.31 56.51
C LYS A 419 52.26 -26.54 57.33
N GLU A 420 51.66 -27.69 57.06
CA GLU A 420 52.00 -28.95 57.72
C GLU A 420 53.43 -29.40 57.38
N GLN A 421 53.82 -29.29 56.11
CA GLN A 421 55.17 -29.57 55.66
C GLN A 421 56.19 -28.66 56.38
N GLN A 422 55.88 -27.37 56.55
CA GLN A 422 56.74 -26.44 57.28
C GLN A 422 56.93 -26.84 58.76
N VAL A 423 55.88 -27.34 59.42
CA VAL A 423 55.99 -27.86 60.80
C VAL A 423 56.92 -29.06 60.86
N MET A 424 56.82 -29.99 59.91
CA MET A 424 57.73 -31.14 59.83
C MET A 424 59.18 -30.73 59.57
N ILE A 425 59.40 -29.77 58.65
CA ILE A 425 60.74 -29.23 58.37
C ILE A 425 61.36 -28.63 59.64
N ASN A 426 60.60 -27.82 60.38
CA ASN A 426 61.08 -27.21 61.62
C ASN A 426 61.42 -28.28 62.67
N SER A 427 60.57 -29.30 62.81
CA SER A 427 60.82 -30.41 63.73
C SER A 427 62.06 -31.24 63.34
N GLN A 428 62.27 -31.47 62.04
CA GLN A 428 63.47 -32.13 61.54
C GLN A 428 64.73 -31.30 61.78
N ALA A 429 64.67 -29.98 61.55
CA ALA A 429 65.79 -29.08 61.82
C ALA A 429 66.19 -29.06 63.30
N GLU A 430 65.22 -29.03 64.22
CA GLU A 430 65.51 -29.16 65.66
C GLU A 430 66.16 -30.49 66.02
N MET A 431 65.73 -31.58 65.38
CA MET A 431 66.33 -32.89 65.62
C MET A 431 67.75 -32.97 65.08
N ILE A 432 68.02 -32.40 63.90
CA ILE A 432 69.35 -32.31 63.31
C ILE A 432 70.28 -31.52 64.24
N GLN A 433 69.84 -30.36 64.76
CA GLN A 433 70.62 -29.57 65.71
C GLN A 433 70.97 -30.37 66.97
N LYS A 434 70.00 -31.09 67.54
CA LYS A 434 70.25 -31.96 68.71
C LYS A 434 71.23 -33.10 68.40
N LEU A 435 71.20 -33.63 67.18
CA LEU A 435 72.14 -34.68 66.76
C LEU A 435 73.56 -34.12 66.58
N GLU A 436 73.70 -32.95 65.95
CA GLU A 436 74.98 -32.24 65.81
C GLU A 436 75.59 -31.90 67.19
N ASP A 437 74.79 -31.38 68.12
CA ASP A 437 75.24 -31.08 69.48
C ASP A 437 75.74 -32.33 70.21
N ARG A 438 75.06 -33.48 70.04
CA ARG A 438 75.49 -34.76 70.62
C ARG A 438 76.75 -35.30 69.97
N LEU A 439 76.91 -35.11 68.65
CA LEU A 439 78.07 -35.58 67.90
C LEU A 439 79.32 -34.79 68.30
N ASN A 440 79.22 -33.46 68.37
CA ASN A 440 80.27 -32.58 68.89
C ASN A 440 80.68 -32.96 70.32
N ALA A 441 79.71 -33.29 71.18
CA ALA A 441 79.98 -33.75 72.54
C ALA A 441 80.65 -35.13 72.60
N MET A 442 80.43 -36.01 71.62
CA MET A 442 81.12 -37.30 71.52
C MET A 442 82.54 -37.16 70.96
N GLU A 443 82.74 -36.33 69.93
CA GLU A 443 84.07 -36.05 69.39
C GLU A 443 84.99 -35.39 70.44
N ALA A 444 84.44 -34.48 71.25
CA ALA A 444 85.16 -33.88 72.38
C ALA A 444 85.59 -34.92 73.43
N LYS A 445 84.89 -36.04 73.55
CA LYS A 445 85.25 -37.16 74.46
C LYS A 445 86.21 -38.15 73.85
N LEU A 446 86.33 -38.24 72.52
CA LEU A 446 87.25 -39.14 71.82
C LEU A 446 88.65 -38.54 71.65
N ASN A 447 88.73 -37.20 71.68
CA ASN A 447 89.97 -36.43 71.58
C ASN A 447 90.59 -36.08 72.96
N GLN A 448 90.06 -36.66 74.04
CA GLN A 448 90.69 -36.76 75.37
C GLN A 448 91.17 -38.19 75.58
#